data_AF-A0A723BEV4-F1
#
_entry.id   AF-A0A723BEV4-F1
#
_cell.length_a   1.000
_cell.length_b   1.000
_cell.length_c   1.000
_cell.angle_alpha   90.00
_cell.angle_beta   90.00
_cell.angle_gamma   90.00
#
_symmetry.space_group_name_H-M   'P 1'
#
loop_
_entity.id
_entity.type
_entity.pdbx_description
1 polymer ?
#
loop_
_entity_poly.entity_id
_entity_poly.type
_entity_poly.pdbx_seq_one_letter_code
_entity_poly.pdbx_strand_id
1 'polypeptide(L)'
;LSVQTPPGLHHHRALYDCYITAALLIDIMRTTGWTAEEMVNITGRPALLTTFPFGKYRGKAVSEVAKRDPGYLRWLFNNLDNMSPELRLTLKHYLEDVQAGEQRSNGTPQ
;
A
#
# COMPACT_ATOMS: atom_id res chain seq x y z
N LEU A 1 -24.03 1.10 10.88
CA LEU A 1 -23.81 -0.09 11.74
C LEU A 1 -24.60 0.03 13.03
N SER A 2 -25.70 -0.72 13.17
CA SER A 2 -26.42 -0.86 14.44
C SER A 2 -26.05 -2.21 15.03
N VAL A 3 -25.09 -2.21 15.96
CA VAL A 3 -24.61 -3.41 16.64
C VAL A 3 -25.33 -3.53 17.98
N GLN A 4 -26.21 -4.52 18.11
CA GLN A 4 -26.85 -4.84 19.39
C GLN A 4 -25.99 -5.88 20.12
N THR A 5 -25.46 -5.49 21.28
CA THR A 5 -24.71 -6.41 22.15
C THR A 5 -25.60 -6.94 23.27
N PRO A 6 -25.37 -8.18 23.75
CA PRO A 6 -26.16 -8.75 24.84
C PRO A 6 -26.11 -7.88 26.11
N PRO A 7 -27.21 -7.81 26.90
CA PRO A 7 -27.23 -7.05 28.14
C PRO A 7 -26.15 -7.55 29.12
N GLY A 8 -25.38 -6.64 29.74
CA GLY A 8 -24.40 -6.97 30.79
C GLY A 8 -22.97 -7.26 30.31
N LEU A 9 -22.69 -7.04 29.03
CA LEU A 9 -21.33 -7.12 28.53
C LEU A 9 -20.60 -5.81 28.94
N HIS A 10 -19.42 -5.91 29.58
CA HIS A 10 -18.61 -4.73 29.98
C HIS A 10 -17.55 -4.41 28.92
N HIS A 11 -17.32 -3.12 28.63
CA HIS A 11 -16.48 -2.54 27.57
C HIS A 11 -14.96 -2.93 27.57
N HIS A 12 -14.56 -3.92 28.36
CA HIS A 12 -13.18 -4.41 28.51
C HIS A 12 -13.07 -5.94 28.40
N ARG A 13 -13.97 -6.57 27.63
CA ARG A 13 -13.88 -8.01 27.32
C ARG A 13 -13.53 -8.17 25.84
N ALA A 14 -12.55 -9.02 25.54
CA ALA A 14 -12.17 -9.39 24.17
C ALA A 14 -13.37 -9.79 23.29
N LEU A 15 -14.46 -10.26 23.91
CA LEU A 15 -15.71 -10.59 23.24
C LEU A 15 -16.36 -9.37 22.54
N TYR A 16 -16.22 -8.15 23.06
CA TYR A 16 -16.66 -6.94 22.36
C TYR A 16 -15.85 -6.69 21.11
N ASP A 17 -14.52 -6.77 21.20
CA ASP A 17 -13.63 -6.58 20.06
C ASP A 17 -13.94 -7.63 18.98
N CYS A 18 -14.19 -8.88 19.36
CA CYS A 18 -14.61 -9.93 18.43
C CYS A 18 -15.94 -9.60 17.73
N TYR A 19 -16.94 -9.10 18.48
CA TYR A 19 -18.24 -8.77 17.90
C TYR A 19 -18.14 -7.59 16.93
N ILE A 20 -17.45 -6.51 17.33
CA ILE A 20 -17.25 -5.34 16.48
C ILE A 20 -16.43 -5.69 15.24
N THR A 21 -15.35 -6.47 15.40
CA THR A 21 -14.52 -6.93 14.28
C THR A 21 -15.33 -7.78 13.31
N ALA A 22 -16.15 -8.72 13.79
CA ALA A 22 -17.01 -9.53 12.94
C ALA A 22 -18.07 -8.68 12.22
N ALA A 23 -18.70 -7.72 12.91
CA ALA A 23 -19.67 -6.82 12.30
C ALA A 23 -19.04 -5.94 11.21
N LEU A 24 -17.84 -5.39 11.45
CA LEU A 24 -17.09 -4.61 10.47
C LEU A 24 -16.68 -5.45 9.27
N LEU A 25 -16.20 -6.69 9.49
CA LEU A 25 -15.86 -7.61 8.41
C LEU A 25 -17.08 -7.87 7.50
N ILE A 26 -18.24 -8.19 8.10
CA ILE A 26 -19.49 -8.42 7.36
C ILE A 26 -19.91 -7.16 6.58
N ASP A 27 -19.77 -5.97 7.18
CA ASP A 27 -20.14 -4.70 6.55
C ASP A 27 -19.24 -4.37 5.35
N ILE A 28 -17.92 -4.61 5.47
CA ILE A 28 -16.97 -4.50 4.36
C ILE A 28 -17.37 -5.44 3.24
N MET A 29 -17.60 -6.73 3.53
CA MET A 29 -18.00 -7.73 2.53
C MET A 29 -19.29 -7.34 1.81
N ARG A 30 -20.29 -6.82 2.54
CA ARG A 30 -21.56 -6.35 1.96
C ARG A 30 -21.38 -5.11 1.08
N THR A 31 -20.51 -4.20 1.48
CA THR A 31 -20.30 -2.93 0.77
C THR A 31 -19.44 -3.09 -0.48
N THR A 32 -18.39 -3.92 -0.41
CA THR A 32 -17.49 -4.15 -1.55
C THR A 32 -17.95 -5.27 -2.47
N GLY A 33 -18.80 -6.18 -1.97
CA GLY A 33 -19.15 -7.42 -2.66
C GLY A 33 -18.05 -8.49 -2.64
N TRP A 34 -16.95 -8.26 -1.91
CA TRP A 34 -15.83 -9.21 -1.85
C TRP A 34 -16.12 -10.39 -0.93
N THR A 35 -15.70 -11.57 -1.37
CA THR A 35 -15.61 -12.77 -0.55
C THR A 35 -14.46 -12.67 0.45
N ALA A 36 -14.49 -13.48 1.51
CA ALA A 36 -13.41 -13.54 2.49
C ALA A 36 -12.07 -13.95 1.84
N GLU A 37 -12.10 -14.86 0.86
CA GLU A 37 -10.91 -15.30 0.13
C GLU A 37 -10.31 -14.16 -0.71
N GLU A 38 -11.14 -13.39 -1.41
CA GLU A 38 -10.69 -12.21 -2.15
C GLU A 38 -10.08 -11.15 -1.22
N MET A 39 -10.69 -10.94 -0.05
CA MET A 39 -10.13 -10.02 0.96
C MET A 39 -8.76 -10.47 1.48
N VAL A 40 -8.58 -11.77 1.76
CA VAL A 40 -7.27 -12.32 2.13
C VAL A 40 -6.26 -12.11 1.00
N ASN A 41 -6.66 -12.39 -0.24
CA ASN A 41 -5.81 -12.21 -1.41
C ASN A 41 -5.44 -10.74 -1.67
N ILE A 42 -6.30 -9.78 -1.32
CA ILE A 42 -6.03 -8.35 -1.49
C ILE A 42 -5.12 -7.84 -0.36
N THR A 43 -5.41 -8.21 0.88
CA THR A 43 -4.63 -7.80 2.06
C THR A 43 -3.21 -8.37 2.06
N GLY A 44 -2.99 -9.52 1.41
CA GLY A 44 -1.66 -10.10 1.20
C GLY A 44 -0.83 -9.45 0.10
N ARG A 45 -1.36 -8.48 -0.66
CA ARG A 45 -0.59 -7.81 -1.72
C ARG A 45 0.35 -6.78 -1.12
N PRO A 46 1.61 -6.71 -1.62
CA PRO A 46 2.50 -5.63 -1.21
C PRO A 46 1.87 -4.28 -1.54
N ALA A 47 1.94 -3.35 -0.58
CA ALA A 47 1.51 -1.98 -0.76
C ALA A 47 2.71 -1.08 -1.14
N LEU A 48 2.42 0.07 -1.76
CA LEU A 48 3.44 1.05 -2.06
C LEU A 48 3.98 1.68 -0.77
N LEU A 49 5.30 1.75 -0.66
CA LEU A 49 5.97 2.47 0.42
C LEU A 49 5.83 3.97 0.20
N THR A 50 5.43 4.68 1.25
CA THR A 50 5.34 6.14 1.25
C THR A 50 6.72 6.78 1.45
N THR A 51 7.56 6.18 2.29
CA THR A 51 8.90 6.67 2.64
C THR A 51 9.98 5.60 2.53
N PHE A 52 11.21 6.01 2.24
CA PHE A 52 12.33 5.07 2.20
C PHE A 52 12.67 4.53 3.60
N PRO A 53 12.75 3.19 3.77
CA PRO A 53 13.12 2.59 5.04
C PRO A 53 14.62 2.65 5.32
N PHE A 54 15.49 2.87 4.32
CA PHE A 54 16.95 2.89 4.50
C PHE A 54 17.66 3.73 3.42
N GLY A 55 18.99 3.76 3.48
CA GLY A 55 19.84 4.37 2.46
C GLY A 55 19.92 5.89 2.53
N LYS A 56 20.42 6.51 1.45
CA LYS A 56 20.69 7.95 1.34
C LYS A 56 19.48 8.82 1.67
N TYR A 57 18.28 8.36 1.30
CA TYR A 57 17.03 9.10 1.45
C TYR A 57 16.12 8.54 2.55
N ARG A 58 16.67 7.83 3.55
CA ARG A 58 15.88 7.27 4.66
C ARG A 58 14.95 8.32 5.27
N GLY A 59 13.67 7.96 5.42
CA GLY A 59 12.62 8.83 5.97
C GLY A 59 12.07 9.88 4.98
N LYS A 60 12.60 9.97 3.76
CA LYS A 60 12.06 10.85 2.71
C LYS A 60 10.97 10.14 1.90
N ALA A 61 10.05 10.93 1.36
CA ALA A 61 8.97 10.42 0.52
C ALA A 61 9.52 9.82 -0.77
N VAL A 62 9.08 8.61 -1.13
CA VAL A 62 9.56 7.93 -2.34
C VAL A 62 9.19 8.73 -3.59
N SER A 63 8.00 9.33 -3.62
CA SER A 63 7.52 10.19 -4.70
C SER A 63 8.36 11.44 -4.93
N GLU A 64 8.87 12.07 -3.87
CA GLU A 64 9.76 13.23 -3.97
C GLU A 64 11.10 12.84 -4.59
N VAL A 65 11.69 11.75 -4.10
CA VAL A 65 12.97 11.25 -4.60
C VAL A 65 12.84 10.76 -6.04
N ALA A 66 11.72 10.13 -6.41
CA ALA A 66 11.47 9.71 -7.79
C ALA A 66 11.55 10.87 -8.79
N LYS A 67 11.04 12.05 -8.40
CA LYS A 67 11.10 13.27 -9.22
C LYS A 67 12.48 13.93 -9.20
N ARG A 68 13.13 13.95 -8.03
CA ARG A 68 14.40 14.65 -7.81
C ARG A 68 15.61 13.87 -8.31
N ASP A 69 15.61 12.56 -8.13
CA ASP A 69 16.74 11.65 -8.37
C ASP A 69 16.23 10.28 -8.84
N PRO A 70 15.64 10.18 -10.04
CA PRO A 70 15.19 8.90 -10.59
C PRO A 70 16.36 7.93 -10.84
N GLY A 71 17.58 8.45 -10.98
CA GLY A 71 18.80 7.65 -11.09
C GLY A 71 19.05 6.80 -9.84
N TYR A 72 18.80 7.36 -8.65
CA TYR A 72 18.88 6.60 -7.41
C TYR A 72 17.89 5.44 -7.37
N LEU A 73 16.65 5.62 -7.83
CA LEU A 73 15.65 4.53 -7.89
C LEU A 73 16.11 3.41 -8.83
N ARG A 74 16.65 3.75 -10.01
CA ARG A 74 17.21 2.77 -10.95
C ARG A 74 18.39 2.00 -10.35
N TRP A 75 19.30 2.72 -9.70
CA TRP A 75 20.43 2.09 -9.01
C TRP A 75 19.94 1.14 -7.92
N LEU A 76 18.99 1.59 -7.10
CA LEU A 76 18.44 0.79 -6.01
C LEU A 76 17.73 -0.47 -6.53
N PHE A 77 17.00 -0.35 -7.64
CA PHE A 77 16.34 -1.49 -8.27
C PHE A 77 17.32 -2.56 -8.77
N ASN A 78 18.47 -2.15 -9.31
CA ASN A 78 19.44 -3.05 -9.93
C ASN A 78 20.49 -3.61 -8.96
N ASN A 79 20.76 -2.94 -7.83
CA ASN A 79 21.90 -3.26 -6.97
C ASN A 79 21.51 -3.85 -5.60
N LEU A 80 20.22 -3.97 -5.31
CA LEU A 80 19.75 -4.51 -4.03
C LEU A 80 19.37 -5.98 -4.17
N ASP A 81 20.22 -6.88 -3.69
CA ASP A 81 20.03 -8.33 -3.81
C ASP A 81 18.78 -8.82 -3.06
N ASN A 82 18.59 -8.33 -1.82
CA ASN A 82 17.50 -8.71 -0.94
C ASN A 82 16.49 -7.56 -0.80
N MET A 83 15.56 -7.48 -1.74
CA MET A 83 14.52 -6.46 -1.78
C MET A 83 13.16 -6.98 -1.26
N SER A 84 12.51 -6.23 -0.37
CA SER A 84 11.15 -6.58 0.06
C SER A 84 10.16 -6.45 -1.11
N PRO A 85 9.06 -7.23 -1.14
CA PRO A 85 8.04 -7.14 -2.17
C PRO A 85 7.48 -5.71 -2.34
N GLU A 86 7.27 -5.00 -1.23
CA GLU A 86 6.77 -3.62 -1.18
C GLU A 86 7.76 -2.66 -1.82
N LEU A 87 9.05 -2.74 -1.46
CA LEU A 87 10.07 -1.88 -2.05
C LEU A 87 10.18 -2.11 -3.57
N ARG A 88 10.15 -3.37 -4.02
CA ARG A 88 10.20 -3.71 -5.45
C ARG A 88 9.00 -3.17 -6.21
N LEU A 89 7.80 -3.37 -5.68
CA LEU A 89 6.58 -2.83 -6.27
C LEU A 89 6.65 -1.30 -6.37
N THR A 90 7.10 -0.66 -5.29
CA THR A 90 7.22 0.80 -5.20
C THR A 90 8.19 1.36 -6.23
N LEU A 91 9.39 0.80 -6.32
CA LEU A 91 10.40 1.25 -7.29
C LEU A 91 9.91 1.06 -8.72
N LYS A 92 9.34 -0.10 -9.03
CA LYS A 92 8.80 -0.38 -10.37
C LYS A 92 7.74 0.66 -10.76
N HIS A 93 6.76 0.91 -9.88
CA HIS A 93 5.69 1.88 -10.11
C HIS A 93 6.24 3.28 -10.45
N TYR A 94 7.14 3.82 -9.62
CA TYR A 94 7.69 5.15 -9.87
C TYR A 94 8.64 5.22 -11.08
N LEU A 95 9.35 4.13 -11.41
CA LEU A 95 10.21 4.09 -12.59
C LEU A 95 9.38 4.06 -13.89
N GLU A 96 8.27 3.34 -13.93
CA GLU A 96 7.32 3.35 -15.05
C GLU A 96 6.68 4.74 -15.23
N ASP A 97 6.28 5.39 -14.14
CA ASP A 97 5.72 6.74 -14.16
C ASP A 97 6.70 7.78 -14.72
N VAL A 98 7.98 7.70 -14.34
CA VAL A 98 9.03 8.62 -14.84
C VAL A 98 9.24 8.41 -16.35
N GLN A 99 9.29 7.16 -16.81
CA GLN A 99 9.45 6.84 -18.24
C GLN A 99 8.25 7.31 -19.09
N ALA A 100 7.04 7.16 -18.57
CA ALA A 100 5.82 7.66 -19.23
C ALA A 100 5.80 9.20 -19.32
N GLY A 101 6.35 9.89 -18.31
CA GLY A 101 6.52 11.35 -18.31
C GLY A 101 7.51 11.84 -19.37
N GLU A 102 8.67 11.19 -19.49
CA GLU A 102 9.72 11.53 -20.47
C GLU A 102 9.23 11.35 -21.93
N GLN A 103 8.41 10.33 -22.20
CA GLN A 103 7.85 10.11 -23.54
C GLN A 103 6.83 11.19 -23.94
N ARG A 104 6.09 11.76 -22.97
CA ARG A 104 5.13 12.85 -23.23
C ARG A 104 5.82 14.19 -23.48
N SER A 105 6.95 14.47 -22.84
CA SER A 105 7.71 15.70 -23.11
C SER A 105 8.42 15.68 -24.47
N ASN A 106 8.81 14.50 -24.95
CA ASN A 106 9.49 14.35 -26.24
C ASN A 106 8.53 14.35 -27.45
N GLY A 107 7.22 14.43 -27.23
CA GLY A 107 6.18 14.32 -28.24
C GLY A 107 5.56 15.62 -28.72
N THR A 108 6.25 16.77 -28.63
CA THR A 108 5.75 18.03 -29.23
C THR A 108 6.27 18.15 -30.67
N PRO A 109 5.45 17.94 -31.72
CA PRO A 109 5.83 18.32 -33.07
C PRO A 109 5.76 19.84 -33.18
N GLN A 110 6.70 20.43 -33.92
CA GLN A 110 6.66 21.82 -34.35
C GLN A 110 5.43 22.12 -35.21
#